data_AF-A0A7S1YMX3-F1
#
_entry.id   AF-A0A7S1YMX3-F1
#
_cell.length_a   1.000
_cell.length_b   1.000
_cell.length_c   1.000
_cell.angle_alpha   90.00
_cell.angle_beta   90.00
_cell.angle_gamma   90.00
#
_symmetry.space_group_name_H-M   'P 1'
#
loop_
_entity.id
_entity.type
_entity.pdbx_description
1 polymer ?
#
loop_
_entity_poly.entity_id
_entity_poly.type
_entity_poly.pdbx_seq_one_letter_code
_entity_poly.pdbx_strand_id
1 'polypeptide(L)'
;KKHHTSDGVSSSSVTSSVSASALVDPGSPATTHSVETEVLIGESLVPTDGEEETPTNSVQDLTQIVVTNGVRHHHQHQHQGTYLLDPNVAASVHGVLLEEKEPPPPLWMYCTGLSSSCCSLRGSSRIGHITRVLVLLALAICMFVLINVLSPNDSATSGGIIPGGGGGGRQQAISIPYPVVDRANFGDPASRIVNKQLFDNHIVFRAGGSGSGWKGLTGGAITSETEATSSAAIDPVLNVPFPTGAFWTNLVVDPTPDGLSFPIVSYPYAFKWSASLLQASYPPVRRRVDALSISDIFQPDVTFSSVETVHRRAIQRFDSLSVTLRYMTGESSFWETYIVQGTPYITIKYHESTPVLRALSTFLNVMCPFDEDGNYIDGDSSLADLLKRRRRKLRTWGVCTPSQPDSSSTKTTLYGVQFLLQTEEKLTWILFASEPIALTFDSIRRTKVTGSTKFSGVLRLALIPPTPERSGDNSSSPPLVKLSESTGLRRLVYHSGTYPVGGIVSW
;
A
#
# COMPACT_ATOMS: atom_id res chain seq x y z
N LYS A 1 56.59 48.51 -21.90
CA LYS A 1 56.81 47.86 -23.22
C LYS A 1 56.15 46.48 -23.14
N LYS A 2 54.95 46.38 -23.72
CA LYS A 2 54.02 45.23 -23.94
C LYS A 2 53.99 44.05 -22.96
N HIS A 3 52.88 44.00 -22.19
CA HIS A 3 52.19 42.78 -21.75
C HIS A 3 51.50 42.08 -22.93
N HIS A 4 51.47 40.74 -22.91
CA HIS A 4 50.62 39.92 -23.78
C HIS A 4 49.61 39.18 -22.92
N THR A 5 48.34 39.52 -23.12
CA THR A 5 47.15 38.72 -22.79
C THR A 5 46.74 37.95 -24.03
N SER A 6 46.25 36.72 -23.86
CA SER A 6 45.53 35.97 -24.89
C SER A 6 44.44 35.14 -24.23
N ASP A 7 43.21 35.64 -24.35
CA ASP A 7 41.97 34.90 -24.16
C ASP A 7 41.70 34.01 -25.38
N GLY A 8 41.06 32.87 -25.16
CA GLY A 8 40.64 31.93 -26.21
C GLY A 8 39.47 31.08 -25.76
N VAL A 9 38.28 31.68 -25.70
CA VAL A 9 36.98 31.01 -25.52
C VAL A 9 36.54 30.46 -26.88
N SER A 10 36.22 29.17 -26.95
CA SER A 10 35.56 28.55 -28.09
C SER A 10 34.26 27.87 -27.64
N SER A 11 33.14 28.50 -27.97
CA SER A 11 31.78 27.97 -27.85
C SER A 11 31.33 27.46 -29.21
N SER A 12 31.09 26.15 -29.31
CA SER A 12 30.51 25.50 -30.49
C SER A 12 28.99 25.38 -30.32
N SER A 13 28.24 26.20 -31.04
CA SER A 13 26.80 26.04 -31.25
C SER A 13 26.56 25.19 -32.49
N VAL A 14 25.92 24.03 -32.31
CA VAL A 14 25.46 23.17 -33.41
C VAL A 14 23.98 23.47 -33.66
N THR A 15 23.70 24.16 -34.76
CA THR A 15 22.37 24.29 -35.35
C THR A 15 22.10 23.10 -36.27
N SER A 16 21.05 22.33 -36.01
CA SER A 16 20.55 21.31 -36.94
C SER A 16 19.19 21.75 -37.50
N SER A 17 19.16 21.86 -38.82
CA SER A 17 18.02 22.26 -39.63
C SER A 17 17.25 21.05 -40.17
N VAL A 18 15.93 21.09 -39.95
CA VAL A 18 14.80 20.71 -40.82
C VAL A 18 15.02 19.60 -41.88
N SER A 19 14.15 18.59 -41.83
CA SER A 19 13.62 17.94 -43.04
C SER A 19 12.17 17.54 -42.80
N ALA A 20 11.28 18.18 -43.55
CA ALA A 20 9.87 17.86 -43.66
C ALA A 20 9.68 16.61 -44.54
N SER A 21 8.72 15.75 -44.20
CA SER A 21 8.28 14.67 -45.09
C SER A 21 6.78 14.45 -44.95
N ALA A 22 6.20 14.07 -46.09
CA ALA A 22 4.87 14.38 -46.53
C ALA A 22 3.75 13.46 -46.01
N LEU A 23 2.52 13.99 -46.11
CA LEU A 23 1.24 13.29 -46.09
C LEU A 23 1.24 11.98 -46.89
N VAL A 24 0.76 10.90 -46.27
CA VAL A 24 0.02 9.82 -46.93
C VAL A 24 -1.06 9.31 -45.97
N ASP A 25 -2.30 9.38 -46.42
CA ASP A 25 -3.53 8.84 -45.83
C ASP A 25 -3.74 7.40 -46.35
N PRO A 26 -4.23 6.45 -45.54
CA PRO A 26 -5.41 5.72 -46.00
C PRO A 26 -6.37 5.23 -44.89
N GLY A 27 -7.64 5.62 -45.02
CA GLY A 27 -8.82 4.74 -45.12
C GLY A 27 -9.00 3.61 -44.10
N SER A 28 -9.92 3.81 -43.15
CA SER A 28 -10.55 2.74 -42.34
C SER A 28 -11.95 2.39 -42.86
N PRO A 29 -12.32 1.10 -42.96
CA PRO A 29 -13.70 0.69 -43.19
C PRO A 29 -14.47 0.58 -41.87
N ALA A 30 -15.73 1.01 -41.91
CA ALA A 30 -16.68 0.94 -40.83
C ALA A 30 -17.14 -0.51 -40.55
N THR A 31 -17.17 -0.89 -39.28
CA THR A 31 -17.81 -2.11 -38.81
C THR A 31 -18.86 -1.74 -37.76
N THR A 32 -20.12 -1.94 -38.12
CA THR A 32 -21.29 -1.84 -37.26
C THR A 32 -21.36 -3.05 -36.32
N HIS A 33 -21.33 -2.82 -35.01
CA HIS A 33 -21.70 -3.82 -34.01
C HIS A 33 -22.95 -3.35 -33.25
N SER A 34 -23.94 -4.25 -33.24
CA SER A 34 -25.22 -4.15 -32.53
C SER A 34 -25.03 -4.24 -31.02
N VAL A 35 -25.74 -3.38 -30.30
CA VAL A 35 -25.80 -3.31 -28.84
C VAL A 35 -26.83 -4.32 -28.33
N GLU A 36 -26.40 -5.32 -27.57
CA GLU A 36 -27.28 -6.12 -26.70
C GLU A 36 -27.17 -5.58 -25.26
N THR A 37 -28.31 -5.17 -24.72
CA THR A 37 -28.53 -4.79 -23.33
C THR A 37 -28.69 -6.05 -22.47
N GLU A 38 -27.78 -6.27 -21.52
CA GLU A 38 -27.99 -7.21 -20.41
C GLU A 38 -28.01 -6.49 -19.05
N VAL A 39 -28.94 -6.95 -18.22
CA VAL A 39 -29.36 -6.38 -16.95
C VAL A 39 -28.47 -6.92 -15.84
N LEU A 40 -27.77 -6.03 -15.13
CA LEU A 40 -26.95 -6.35 -13.95
C LEU A 40 -27.84 -6.63 -12.72
N ILE A 41 -27.90 -7.88 -12.29
CA ILE A 41 -28.26 -8.28 -10.92
C ILE A 41 -27.09 -9.12 -10.37
N GLY A 42 -26.66 -8.78 -9.16
CA GLY A 42 -25.38 -9.19 -8.60
C GLY A 42 -25.25 -10.69 -8.32
N GLU A 43 -24.06 -11.21 -8.60
CA GLU A 43 -23.63 -12.51 -8.12
C GLU A 43 -22.17 -12.45 -7.63
N SER A 44 -22.02 -12.95 -6.40
CA SER A 44 -20.97 -13.87 -5.93
C SER A 44 -19.67 -13.93 -6.72
N LEU A 45 -18.55 -13.66 -6.04
CA LEU A 45 -17.20 -13.88 -6.54
C LEU A 45 -17.00 -15.34 -6.91
N VAL A 46 -17.14 -15.65 -8.20
CA VAL A 46 -16.73 -16.91 -8.82
C VAL A 46 -15.20 -16.95 -8.86
N PRO A 47 -14.55 -18.01 -8.37
CA PRO A 47 -13.11 -18.16 -8.53
C PRO A 47 -12.78 -18.45 -10.00
N THR A 48 -11.81 -17.71 -10.55
CA THR A 48 -11.26 -17.89 -11.90
C THR A 48 -10.09 -18.86 -11.86
N ASP A 49 -10.39 -20.13 -11.60
CA ASP A 49 -9.47 -21.26 -11.67
C ASP A 49 -9.96 -22.25 -12.73
N GLY A 50 -9.74 -21.85 -13.99
CA GLY A 50 -9.87 -22.71 -15.16
C GLY A 50 -8.50 -23.15 -15.68
N GLU A 51 -7.62 -23.66 -14.82
CA GLU A 51 -6.41 -24.37 -15.28
C GLU A 51 -6.52 -25.87 -15.01
N GLU A 52 -6.53 -26.58 -16.13
CA GLU A 52 -6.62 -28.02 -16.32
C GLU A 52 -5.41 -28.73 -15.69
N GLU A 53 -5.62 -29.45 -14.58
CA GLU A 53 -4.60 -30.32 -14.00
C GLU A 53 -4.28 -31.46 -14.97
N THR A 54 -3.03 -31.52 -15.43
CA THR A 54 -2.51 -32.69 -16.15
C THR A 54 -2.23 -33.83 -15.16
N PRO A 55 -2.58 -35.09 -15.48
CA PRO A 55 -2.42 -36.20 -14.56
C PRO A 55 -0.94 -36.59 -14.44
N THR A 56 -0.40 -36.49 -13.22
CA THR A 56 0.92 -37.04 -12.91
C THR A 56 0.84 -38.56 -12.84
N ASN A 57 1.54 -39.21 -13.78
CA ASN A 57 1.73 -40.65 -13.77
C ASN A 57 2.52 -41.09 -12.54
N SER A 58 1.94 -42.09 -11.88
CA SER A 58 2.53 -42.92 -10.84
C SER A 58 3.85 -43.57 -11.28
N VAL A 59 4.88 -43.44 -10.43
CA VAL A 59 5.92 -44.47 -10.33
C VAL A 59 6.04 -44.87 -8.86
N GLN A 60 5.80 -46.15 -8.63
CA GLN A 60 5.83 -46.86 -7.37
C GLN A 60 7.27 -47.12 -6.89
N ASP A 61 7.35 -47.53 -5.63
CA ASP A 61 8.38 -48.38 -5.01
C ASP A 61 9.72 -47.76 -4.59
N LEU A 62 9.88 -47.57 -3.27
CA LEU A 62 10.46 -48.63 -2.43
C LEU A 62 10.37 -48.28 -0.94
N THR A 63 9.76 -49.21 -0.22
CA THR A 63 9.77 -49.36 1.23
C THR A 63 11.18 -49.63 1.75
N GLN A 64 11.58 -48.94 2.82
CA GLN A 64 12.49 -49.50 3.81
C GLN A 64 12.19 -48.94 5.19
N ILE A 65 11.49 -49.76 5.97
CA ILE A 65 11.32 -49.64 7.41
C ILE A 65 12.68 -49.98 8.04
N VAL A 66 13.29 -49.01 8.73
CA VAL A 66 14.34 -49.27 9.71
C VAL A 66 13.89 -48.70 11.04
N VAL A 67 13.45 -49.62 11.90
CA VAL A 67 13.23 -49.40 13.33
C VAL A 67 14.60 -49.41 13.99
N THR A 68 15.00 -48.28 14.60
CA THR A 68 16.08 -48.28 15.59
C THR A 68 15.66 -47.48 16.81
N ASN A 69 15.49 -48.20 17.91
CA ASN A 69 15.42 -47.70 19.28
C ASN A 69 16.70 -46.90 19.60
N GLY A 70 16.54 -45.69 20.13
CA GLY A 70 17.64 -44.83 20.56
C GLY A 70 17.25 -44.02 21.78
N VAL A 71 17.89 -44.34 22.90
CA VAL A 71 17.65 -43.92 24.27
C VAL A 71 17.78 -42.41 24.48
N ARG A 72 16.83 -41.82 25.23
CA ARG A 72 16.86 -40.45 25.77
C ARG A 72 18.07 -40.26 26.69
N HIS A 73 18.89 -39.26 26.41
CA HIS A 73 19.65 -38.56 27.46
C HIS A 73 19.26 -37.09 27.50
N HIS A 74 18.75 -36.71 28.66
CA HIS A 74 18.31 -35.38 29.04
C HIS A 74 19.55 -34.63 29.57
N HIS A 75 20.01 -33.57 28.91
CA HIS A 75 20.89 -32.60 29.54
C HIS A 75 20.34 -31.19 29.33
N GLN A 76 19.83 -30.66 30.43
CA GLN A 76 19.28 -29.34 30.62
C GLN A 76 20.44 -28.43 31.07
N HIS A 77 20.84 -27.46 30.24
CA HIS A 77 21.71 -26.37 30.68
C HIS A 77 20.91 -25.06 30.59
N GLN A 78 20.48 -24.58 31.76
CA GLN A 78 20.01 -23.22 31.97
C GLN A 78 21.22 -22.27 31.97
N HIS A 79 21.19 -21.24 31.13
CA HIS A 79 21.97 -20.03 31.35
C HIS A 79 21.01 -18.87 31.56
N GLN A 80 20.90 -18.44 32.82
CA GLN A 80 20.37 -17.13 33.21
C GLN A 80 21.47 -16.09 32.95
N GLY A 81 21.23 -15.15 32.05
CA GLY A 81 22.04 -13.97 31.85
C GLY A 81 21.29 -12.73 32.34
N THR A 82 21.60 -12.29 33.56
CA THR A 82 21.19 -11.00 34.12
C THR A 82 22.04 -9.88 33.53
N TYR A 83 21.42 -8.92 32.84
CA TYR A 83 22.09 -7.68 32.43
C TYR A 83 21.86 -6.59 33.49
N LEU A 84 22.97 -6.17 34.09
CA LEU A 84 23.10 -4.96 34.92
C LEU A 84 23.05 -3.73 34.01
N LEU A 85 22.13 -2.81 34.32
CA LEU A 85 22.10 -1.46 33.74
C LEU A 85 23.04 -0.55 34.52
N ASP A 86 23.93 0.13 33.79
CA ASP A 86 24.88 1.14 34.27
C ASP A 86 24.15 2.50 34.41
N PRO A 87 24.09 3.10 35.61
CA PRO A 87 23.41 4.37 35.82
C PRO A 87 24.43 5.52 35.91
N ASN A 88 24.83 6.12 34.78
CA ASN A 88 25.58 7.39 34.79
C ASN A 88 25.55 8.11 33.44
N VAL A 89 24.40 8.69 33.04
CA VAL A 89 24.38 9.91 32.22
C VAL A 89 23.14 10.74 32.61
N ALA A 90 23.33 11.66 33.55
CA ALA A 90 22.39 12.72 33.84
C ALA A 90 23.04 14.05 33.43
N ALA A 91 22.46 14.75 32.45
CA ALA A 91 22.45 16.22 32.41
C ALA A 91 21.48 16.76 31.35
N SER A 92 20.46 17.47 31.86
CA SER A 92 20.00 18.77 31.39
C SER A 92 19.17 18.86 30.09
N VAL A 93 17.83 18.81 30.23
CA VAL A 93 16.92 19.79 29.61
C VAL A 93 15.72 20.02 30.53
N HIS A 94 15.55 21.26 31.01
CA HIS A 94 14.35 21.74 31.69
C HIS A 94 13.22 21.93 30.64
N GLY A 95 12.11 21.23 30.82
CA GLY A 95 10.90 21.39 30.02
C GLY A 95 9.67 21.23 30.90
N VAL A 96 8.84 22.27 30.93
CA VAL A 96 7.63 22.44 31.74
C VAL A 96 6.59 21.35 31.42
N LEU A 97 6.25 20.53 32.42
CA LEU A 97 5.13 19.58 32.39
C LEU A 97 3.89 20.27 32.97
N LEU A 98 2.89 20.50 32.12
CA LEU A 98 1.53 20.78 32.56
C LEU A 98 0.87 19.45 32.96
N GLU A 99 0.50 19.38 34.22
CA GLU A 99 -0.17 18.25 34.86
C GLU A 99 -1.64 18.25 34.43
N GLU A 100 -2.00 17.38 33.48
CA GLU A 100 -3.38 17.15 33.08
C GLU A 100 -3.96 16.02 33.95
N LYS A 101 -4.92 16.39 34.80
CA LYS A 101 -5.54 15.54 35.82
C LYS A 101 -6.70 14.75 35.18
N GLU A 102 -6.50 13.46 34.92
CA GLU A 102 -7.56 12.57 34.45
C GLU A 102 -8.64 12.33 35.54
N PRO A 103 -9.93 12.25 35.16
CA PRO A 103 -11.01 11.90 36.07
C PRO A 103 -11.05 10.39 36.37
N PRO A 104 -11.51 9.98 37.57
CA PRO A 104 -11.56 8.57 37.94
C PRO A 104 -12.59 7.78 37.11
N PRO A 105 -12.34 6.48 36.85
CA PRO A 105 -13.24 5.64 36.08
C PRO A 105 -14.56 5.35 36.83
N PRO A 106 -15.68 5.12 36.10
CA PRO A 106 -16.96 4.81 36.70
C PRO A 106 -17.01 3.42 37.35
N LEU A 107 -17.73 3.36 38.47
CA LEU A 107 -17.88 2.28 39.46
C LEU A 107 -18.51 0.95 38.97
N TRP A 108 -18.58 0.67 37.67
CA TRP A 108 -19.32 -0.48 37.13
C TRP A 108 -18.43 -1.69 36.84
N MET A 109 -17.14 -1.60 37.15
CA MET A 109 -16.12 -2.60 36.82
C MET A 109 -15.74 -3.51 38.00
N TYR A 110 -16.74 -3.93 38.79
CA TYR A 110 -16.60 -4.99 39.80
C TYR A 110 -17.69 -6.03 39.60
N CYS A 111 -17.61 -6.85 38.55
CA CYS A 111 -18.36 -8.12 38.45
C CYS A 111 -17.92 -8.98 37.24
N THR A 112 -16.65 -9.40 37.19
CA THR A 112 -16.24 -10.56 36.36
C THR A 112 -15.11 -11.32 37.05
N GLY A 113 -15.48 -12.21 37.96
CA GLY A 113 -14.51 -13.00 38.73
C GLY A 113 -15.09 -14.27 39.33
N LEU A 114 -15.85 -15.05 38.56
CA LEU A 114 -16.27 -16.40 38.94
C LEU A 114 -16.40 -17.29 37.70
N SER A 115 -15.30 -17.87 37.22
CA SER A 115 -15.36 -19.06 36.36
C SER A 115 -14.11 -19.92 36.48
N SER A 116 -14.04 -20.74 37.52
CA SER A 116 -13.26 -21.98 37.50
C SER A 116 -13.43 -22.74 38.82
N SER A 117 -14.53 -23.48 38.95
CA SER A 117 -14.63 -24.65 39.83
C SER A 117 -15.94 -25.39 39.53
N CYS A 118 -15.90 -26.32 38.59
CA CYS A 118 -16.91 -27.37 38.46
C CYS A 118 -16.19 -28.71 38.47
N CYS A 119 -15.90 -29.20 39.67
CA CYS A 119 -15.56 -30.59 39.92
C CYS A 119 -16.51 -31.14 40.98
N SER A 120 -17.22 -32.20 40.58
CA SER A 120 -17.79 -33.26 41.41
C SER A 120 -18.75 -32.84 42.54
N LEU A 121 -20.05 -32.84 42.24
CA LEU A 121 -21.10 -33.04 43.25
C LEU A 121 -21.95 -34.25 42.84
N ARG A 122 -21.48 -35.42 43.26
CA ARG A 122 -22.22 -36.67 43.30
C ARG A 122 -22.98 -36.70 44.62
N GLY A 123 -24.26 -36.34 44.62
CA GLY A 123 -25.10 -36.53 45.81
C GLY A 123 -26.35 -35.65 45.88
N SER A 124 -27.48 -36.32 46.09
CA SER A 124 -28.79 -35.79 46.51
C SER A 124 -29.82 -35.45 45.42
N SER A 125 -30.82 -36.33 45.33
CA SER A 125 -31.82 -36.53 44.27
C SER A 125 -32.92 -35.46 44.14
N ARG A 126 -32.85 -34.33 44.82
CA ARG A 126 -33.97 -33.34 44.79
C ARG A 126 -33.62 -31.96 44.23
N ILE A 127 -32.35 -31.57 44.23
CA ILE A 127 -31.94 -30.26 43.71
C ILE A 127 -31.75 -30.28 42.17
N GLY A 128 -31.36 -31.43 41.61
CA GLY A 128 -31.14 -31.57 40.16
C GLY A 128 -32.39 -31.40 39.29
N HIS A 129 -33.59 -31.62 39.84
CA HIS A 129 -34.83 -31.40 39.09
C HIS A 129 -35.13 -29.91 38.88
N ILE A 130 -34.88 -29.07 39.89
CA ILE A 130 -35.12 -27.63 39.78
C ILE A 130 -34.16 -27.00 38.77
N THR A 131 -32.88 -27.41 38.80
CA THR A 131 -31.89 -26.90 37.83
C THR A 131 -32.22 -27.31 36.40
N ARG A 132 -32.70 -28.56 36.18
CA ARG A 132 -33.13 -29.01 34.85
C ARG A 132 -34.37 -28.27 34.35
N VAL A 133 -35.34 -27.98 35.23
CA VAL A 133 -36.53 -27.21 34.87
C VAL A 133 -36.17 -25.76 34.50
N LEU A 134 -35.26 -25.13 35.25
CA LEU A 134 -34.81 -23.76 34.95
C LEU A 134 -34.04 -23.66 33.63
N VAL A 135 -33.19 -24.65 33.31
CA VAL A 135 -32.48 -24.70 32.03
C VAL A 135 -33.44 -24.90 30.86
N LEU A 136 -34.45 -25.78 31.01
CA LEU A 136 -35.46 -25.98 29.98
C LEU A 136 -36.35 -24.76 29.78
N LEU A 137 -36.70 -24.04 30.85
CA LEU A 137 -37.45 -22.79 30.76
C LEU A 137 -36.65 -21.70 30.04
N ALA A 138 -35.36 -21.57 30.34
CA ALA A 138 -34.48 -20.62 29.67
C ALA A 138 -34.35 -20.91 28.16
N LEU A 139 -34.22 -22.18 27.78
CA LEU A 139 -34.18 -22.59 26.37
C LEU A 139 -35.52 -22.34 25.65
N ALA A 140 -36.65 -22.58 26.32
CA ALA A 140 -37.98 -22.31 25.76
C ALA A 140 -38.21 -20.80 25.52
N ILE A 141 -37.78 -19.95 26.46
CA ILE A 141 -37.84 -18.49 26.30
C ILE A 141 -36.94 -18.04 25.15
N CYS A 142 -35.73 -18.59 25.03
CA CYS A 142 -34.79 -18.24 23.96
C CYS A 142 -35.35 -18.63 22.58
N MET A 143 -35.96 -19.81 22.46
CA MET A 143 -36.64 -20.25 21.22
C MET A 143 -37.86 -19.39 20.90
N PHE A 144 -38.64 -18.98 21.90
CA PHE A 144 -39.80 -18.10 21.68
C PHE A 144 -39.37 -16.72 21.16
N VAL A 145 -38.27 -16.16 21.67
CA VAL A 145 -37.70 -14.91 21.14
C VAL A 145 -37.20 -15.09 19.72
N LEU A 146 -36.53 -16.22 19.42
CA LEU A 146 -36.04 -16.49 18.06
C LEU A 146 -37.18 -16.61 17.03
N ILE A 147 -38.30 -17.27 17.39
CA ILE A 147 -39.46 -17.44 16.52
C ILE A 147 -40.16 -16.10 16.24
N ASN A 148 -40.24 -15.21 17.23
CA ASN A 148 -40.86 -13.89 17.05
C ASN A 148 -39.96 -12.88 16.30
N VAL A 149 -38.63 -13.04 16.38
CA VAL A 149 -37.68 -12.18 15.66
C VAL A 149 -37.49 -12.63 14.20
N LEU A 150 -37.67 -13.92 13.91
CA LEU A 150 -37.50 -14.47 12.56
C LEU A 150 -38.80 -14.65 11.76
N SER A 151 -39.95 -14.24 12.29
CA SER A 151 -41.19 -14.18 11.50
C SER A 151 -41.18 -12.91 10.63
N PRO A 152 -41.08 -13.02 9.30
CA PRO A 152 -41.23 -11.88 8.42
C PRO A 152 -42.67 -11.37 8.55
N ASN A 153 -42.85 -10.10 8.89
CA ASN A 153 -44.13 -9.43 8.69
C ASN A 153 -44.39 -9.35 7.18
N ASP A 154 -45.17 -10.29 6.65
CA ASP A 154 -45.80 -10.17 5.34
C ASP A 154 -46.86 -9.06 5.40
N SER A 155 -46.38 -7.81 5.30
CA SER A 155 -47.22 -6.68 4.94
C SER A 155 -47.63 -6.85 3.47
N ALA A 156 -48.80 -7.45 3.31
CA ALA A 156 -49.57 -7.49 2.07
C ALA A 156 -49.68 -6.08 1.48
N THR A 157 -48.91 -5.83 0.42
CA THR A 157 -49.05 -4.63 -0.40
C THR A 157 -50.18 -4.89 -1.39
N SER A 158 -51.25 -4.11 -1.29
CA SER A 158 -52.41 -4.20 -2.16
C SER A 158 -52.02 -3.95 -3.62
N GLY A 159 -52.08 -5.00 -4.44
CA GLY A 159 -51.92 -4.93 -5.88
C GLY A 159 -53.11 -4.20 -6.52
N GLY A 160 -52.90 -2.93 -6.86
CA GLY A 160 -53.77 -2.19 -7.76
C GLY A 160 -53.52 -2.62 -9.21
N ILE A 161 -54.53 -3.20 -9.84
CA ILE A 161 -54.56 -3.53 -11.27
C ILE A 161 -54.58 -2.22 -12.06
N ILE A 162 -53.49 -1.89 -12.77
CA ILE A 162 -53.47 -0.82 -13.78
C ILE A 162 -53.76 -1.48 -15.14
N PRO A 163 -54.80 -1.03 -15.87
CA PRO A 163 -55.11 -1.59 -17.18
C PRO A 163 -54.04 -1.19 -18.20
N GLY A 164 -53.58 -2.18 -18.96
CA GLY A 164 -52.60 -2.03 -20.02
C GLY A 164 -53.09 -1.08 -21.11
N GLY A 165 -52.44 0.08 -21.19
CA GLY A 165 -52.52 1.00 -22.32
C GLY A 165 -51.21 0.96 -23.10
N GLY A 166 -51.25 0.41 -24.31
CA GLY A 166 -50.16 0.54 -25.29
C GLY A 166 -49.99 2.01 -25.65
N GLY A 167 -48.92 2.63 -25.17
CA GLY A 167 -48.58 4.01 -25.47
C GLY A 167 -47.06 4.14 -25.57
N GLY A 168 -46.58 4.59 -26.73
CA GLY A 168 -45.16 4.85 -26.98
C GLY A 168 -44.61 5.79 -25.92
N GLY A 169 -43.83 5.23 -25.00
CA GLY A 169 -43.16 5.98 -23.94
C GLY A 169 -42.09 6.87 -24.53
N ARG A 170 -42.44 8.13 -24.84
CA ARG A 170 -41.47 9.21 -24.89
C ARG A 170 -40.71 9.18 -23.58
N GLN A 171 -39.42 8.88 -23.62
CA GLN A 171 -38.51 9.13 -22.50
C GLN A 171 -38.64 10.63 -22.17
N GLN A 172 -39.41 10.94 -21.12
CA GLN A 172 -39.41 12.27 -20.56
C GLN A 172 -38.07 12.41 -19.85
N ALA A 173 -37.10 13.01 -20.53
CA ALA A 173 -35.89 13.47 -19.89
C ALA A 173 -36.32 14.37 -18.73
N ILE A 174 -36.08 13.91 -17.50
CA ILE A 174 -36.29 14.71 -16.30
C ILE A 174 -35.23 15.81 -16.37
N SER A 175 -35.58 16.92 -16.99
CA SER A 175 -34.75 18.12 -17.05
C SER A 175 -34.83 18.78 -15.69
N ILE A 176 -33.94 18.39 -14.77
CA ILE A 176 -33.76 19.10 -13.51
C ILE A 176 -33.12 20.46 -13.86
N PRO A 177 -33.80 21.59 -13.64
CA PRO A 177 -33.24 22.90 -13.94
C PRO A 177 -32.21 23.24 -12.85
N TYR A 178 -30.97 22.81 -13.04
CA TYR A 178 -29.87 23.35 -12.27
C TYR A 178 -29.67 24.80 -12.75
N PRO A 179 -29.66 25.80 -11.85
CA PRO A 179 -29.27 27.15 -12.25
C PRO A 179 -27.88 27.07 -12.89
N VAL A 180 -27.70 27.73 -14.04
CA VAL A 180 -26.37 27.83 -14.66
C VAL A 180 -25.53 28.73 -13.76
N VAL A 181 -24.74 28.10 -12.90
CA VAL A 181 -23.83 28.78 -12.00
C VAL A 181 -22.58 29.12 -12.79
N ASP A 182 -22.38 30.39 -13.14
CA ASP A 182 -21.12 30.84 -13.72
C ASP A 182 -20.01 30.73 -12.66
N ARG A 183 -18.99 29.91 -12.94
CA ARG A 183 -17.86 29.68 -12.06
C ARG A 183 -17.06 30.95 -11.78
N ALA A 184 -17.08 31.92 -12.71
CA ALA A 184 -16.40 33.20 -12.53
C ALA A 184 -16.91 33.95 -11.29
N ASN A 185 -18.18 33.76 -10.93
CA ASN A 185 -18.82 34.46 -9.80
C ASN A 185 -18.40 33.92 -8.42
N PHE A 186 -17.85 32.70 -8.35
CA PHE A 186 -17.49 32.04 -7.07
C PHE A 186 -15.98 32.05 -6.81
N GLY A 187 -15.20 32.54 -7.77
CA GLY A 187 -13.74 32.48 -7.74
C GLY A 187 -13.19 31.06 -7.75
N ASP A 188 -11.90 30.93 -7.42
CA ASP A 188 -11.24 29.64 -7.25
C ASP A 188 -11.15 29.28 -5.76
N PRO A 189 -12.16 28.60 -5.19
CA PRO A 189 -12.12 28.20 -3.79
C PRO A 189 -10.97 27.22 -3.49
N ALA A 190 -10.50 26.46 -4.49
CA ALA A 190 -9.41 25.52 -4.31
C ALA A 190 -8.08 26.25 -4.02
N SER A 191 -7.88 27.45 -4.58
CA SER A 191 -6.66 28.24 -4.37
C SER A 191 -6.34 28.55 -2.90
N ARG A 192 -7.33 28.53 -2.00
CA ARG A 192 -7.15 28.76 -0.55
C ARG A 192 -6.79 27.51 0.24
N ILE A 193 -7.07 26.34 -0.32
CA ILE A 193 -6.92 25.04 0.35
C ILE A 193 -5.74 24.26 -0.23
N VAL A 194 -5.47 24.48 -1.52
CA VAL A 194 -4.52 23.73 -2.32
C VAL A 194 -3.23 24.51 -2.44
N ASN A 195 -2.12 23.92 -1.99
CA ASN A 195 -0.81 24.52 -2.17
C ASN A 195 -0.32 24.33 -3.61
N LYS A 196 -0.36 25.41 -4.41
CA LYS A 196 0.05 25.39 -5.83
C LYS A 196 1.50 24.91 -6.04
N GLN A 197 2.39 25.07 -5.05
CA GLN A 197 3.79 24.64 -5.14
C GLN A 197 3.96 23.11 -5.12
N LEU A 198 2.93 22.39 -4.67
CA LEU A 198 2.89 20.92 -4.66
C LEU A 198 2.49 20.32 -6.01
N PHE A 199 2.33 21.13 -7.05
CA PHE A 199 2.07 20.66 -8.41
C PHE A 199 3.26 20.94 -9.31
N ASP A 200 3.46 20.07 -10.29
CA ASP A 200 4.50 20.30 -11.28
C ASP A 200 4.10 21.49 -12.18
N ASN A 201 5.12 22.20 -12.67
CA ASN A 201 4.96 23.40 -13.47
C ASN A 201 4.14 23.20 -14.74
N HIS A 202 4.08 21.98 -15.29
CA HIS A 202 3.33 21.68 -16.51
C HIS A 202 1.81 21.47 -16.29
N ILE A 203 1.38 21.17 -15.06
CA ILE A 203 -0.05 21.02 -14.72
C ILE A 203 -0.64 22.27 -14.09
N VAL A 204 0.21 23.17 -13.54
CA VAL A 204 -0.21 24.47 -13.01
C VAL A 204 -0.57 25.41 -14.17
N PHE A 205 -1.67 26.15 -14.01
CA PHE A 205 -2.08 27.16 -14.97
C PHE A 205 -1.10 28.35 -15.01
N ARG A 206 -0.79 28.83 -16.21
CA ARG A 206 0.09 29.99 -16.43
C ARG A 206 -0.64 31.06 -17.23
N ALA A 207 -1.14 32.07 -16.54
CA ALA A 207 -1.66 33.27 -17.19
C ALA A 207 -0.56 33.94 -18.04
N GLY A 208 -0.82 34.15 -19.32
CA GLY A 208 0.11 34.84 -20.22
C GLY A 208 1.16 33.96 -20.89
N GLY A 209 1.10 32.64 -20.75
CA GLY A 209 1.76 31.75 -21.70
C GLY A 209 1.09 31.92 -23.07
N SER A 210 1.76 32.60 -23.99
CA SER A 210 1.36 32.78 -25.40
C SER A 210 1.34 31.43 -26.13
N GLY A 211 0.43 30.54 -25.73
CA GLY A 211 0.27 29.18 -26.18
C GLY A 211 -1.14 29.01 -26.75
N SER A 212 -1.21 29.01 -28.07
CA SER A 212 -2.35 29.00 -28.98
C SER A 212 -3.30 27.79 -28.92
N GLY A 213 -3.43 27.10 -27.78
CA GLY A 213 -4.00 25.74 -27.73
C GLY A 213 -5.48 25.59 -27.36
N TRP A 214 -6.08 26.54 -26.62
CA TRP A 214 -7.50 26.44 -26.24
C TRP A 214 -8.34 27.42 -27.06
N LYS A 215 -8.56 27.10 -28.34
CA LYS A 215 -9.62 27.71 -29.16
C LYS A 215 -10.98 27.17 -28.70
N GLY A 216 -11.39 27.56 -27.49
CA GLY A 216 -12.78 27.45 -27.08
C GLY A 216 -13.61 28.41 -27.93
N LEU A 217 -14.64 27.88 -28.59
CA LEU A 217 -15.55 28.60 -29.47
C LEU A 217 -16.25 29.75 -28.72
N THR A 218 -15.87 31.00 -29.00
CA THR A 218 -16.77 32.16 -28.86
C THR A 218 -16.47 33.18 -29.96
N GLY A 219 -17.16 33.02 -31.09
CA GLY A 219 -17.29 34.07 -32.09
C GLY A 219 -18.25 35.14 -31.56
N GLY A 220 -17.80 36.38 -31.49
CA GLY A 220 -18.63 37.50 -31.07
C GLY A 220 -17.80 38.77 -30.85
N ALA A 221 -17.49 39.46 -31.95
CA ALA A 221 -16.91 40.79 -31.89
C ALA A 221 -17.97 41.80 -31.43
N ILE A 222 -17.78 42.40 -30.25
CA ILE A 222 -18.47 43.64 -29.88
C ILE A 222 -17.43 44.58 -29.26
N THR A 223 -17.24 45.70 -29.93
CA THR A 223 -16.52 46.89 -29.50
C THR A 223 -17.43 47.74 -28.61
N SER A 224 -17.09 47.92 -27.34
CA SER A 224 -17.44 49.15 -26.61
C SER A 224 -16.53 49.33 -25.41
N GLU A 225 -15.73 50.40 -25.45
CA GLU A 225 -14.95 50.91 -24.32
C GLU A 225 -15.93 51.40 -23.24
N THR A 226 -15.99 50.67 -22.13
CA THR A 226 -16.61 51.13 -20.90
C THR A 226 -15.69 50.67 -19.78
N GLU A 227 -15.26 51.60 -18.93
CA GLU A 227 -14.50 51.35 -17.70
C GLU A 227 -15.32 50.46 -16.75
N ALA A 228 -15.46 49.19 -17.09
CA ALA A 228 -15.95 48.16 -16.22
C ALA A 228 -14.81 47.83 -15.26
N THR A 229 -15.07 47.99 -13.97
CA THR A 229 -14.30 47.40 -12.86
C THR A 229 -13.91 46.00 -13.30
N SER A 230 -12.65 45.84 -13.71
CA SER A 230 -12.19 44.59 -14.30
C SER A 230 -12.30 43.55 -13.20
N SER A 231 -13.34 42.73 -13.30
CA SER A 231 -13.44 41.47 -12.60
C SER A 231 -12.14 40.76 -12.91
N ALA A 232 -11.20 40.81 -11.96
CA ALA A 232 -9.89 40.22 -12.12
C ALA A 232 -10.16 38.73 -12.33
N ALA A 233 -10.05 38.29 -13.58
CA ALA A 233 -10.32 36.91 -13.94
C ALA A 233 -9.45 36.04 -13.05
N ILE A 234 -10.09 35.23 -12.20
CA ILE A 234 -9.37 34.43 -11.23
C ILE A 234 -8.71 33.30 -12.00
N ASP A 235 -7.39 33.36 -12.08
CA ASP A 235 -6.58 32.34 -12.72
C ASP A 235 -6.76 31.00 -11.99
N PRO A 236 -7.24 29.94 -12.68
CA PRO A 236 -7.42 28.64 -12.06
C PRO A 236 -6.07 28.12 -11.52
N VAL A 237 -6.09 27.24 -10.52
CA VAL A 237 -4.85 26.60 -10.03
C VAL A 237 -4.18 25.72 -11.10
N LEU A 238 -4.98 24.97 -11.86
CA LEU A 238 -4.50 23.92 -12.77
C LEU A 238 -5.00 24.14 -14.21
N ASN A 239 -4.29 23.54 -15.17
CA ASN A 239 -4.70 23.45 -16.58
C ASN A 239 -5.91 22.52 -16.81
N VAL A 240 -6.32 21.78 -15.79
CA VAL A 240 -7.47 20.87 -15.78
C VAL A 240 -8.32 21.12 -14.53
N PRO A 241 -9.61 20.76 -14.51
CA PRO A 241 -10.41 20.85 -13.29
C PRO A 241 -9.76 20.10 -12.12
N PHE A 242 -9.61 20.76 -10.97
CA PHE A 242 -9.09 20.13 -9.77
C PHE A 242 -10.08 19.09 -9.22
N PRO A 243 -9.68 17.82 -9.01
CA PRO A 243 -10.59 16.78 -8.57
C PRO A 243 -10.81 16.83 -7.05
N THR A 244 -11.83 17.54 -6.61
CA THR A 244 -12.11 17.83 -5.18
C THR A 244 -12.46 16.60 -4.33
N GLY A 245 -12.87 15.49 -4.94
CA GLY A 245 -13.24 14.24 -4.26
C GLY A 245 -12.29 13.07 -4.53
N ALA A 246 -11.10 13.32 -5.09
CA ALA A 246 -10.15 12.23 -5.33
C ALA A 246 -9.55 11.71 -4.02
N PHE A 247 -9.25 10.41 -3.95
CA PHE A 247 -8.70 9.75 -2.75
C PHE A 247 -7.36 10.34 -2.28
N TRP A 248 -6.67 11.08 -3.16
CA TRP A 248 -5.36 11.65 -2.92
C TRP A 248 -5.37 13.16 -2.60
N THR A 249 -6.52 13.83 -2.52
CA THR A 249 -6.60 15.29 -2.30
C THR A 249 -5.91 15.76 -1.02
N ASN A 250 -5.89 14.92 0.02
CA ASN A 250 -5.14 15.15 1.26
C ASN A 250 -3.62 15.33 1.07
N LEU A 251 -3.07 15.00 -0.10
CA LEU A 251 -1.66 15.24 -0.39
C LEU A 251 -1.36 16.72 -0.65
N VAL A 252 -2.34 17.50 -1.13
CA VAL A 252 -2.12 18.88 -1.60
C VAL A 252 -2.64 19.95 -0.65
N VAL A 253 -3.20 19.53 0.49
CA VAL A 253 -3.57 20.43 1.59
C VAL A 253 -2.37 20.72 2.48
N ASP A 254 -2.50 21.72 3.33
CA ASP A 254 -1.45 22.06 4.30
C ASP A 254 -1.11 20.86 5.20
N PRO A 255 0.18 20.64 5.49
CA PRO A 255 0.62 19.51 6.28
C PRO A 255 0.09 19.59 7.72
N THR A 256 0.00 18.44 8.37
CA THR A 256 -0.23 18.32 9.80
C THR A 256 0.95 18.91 10.60
N PRO A 257 0.81 19.18 11.91
CA PRO A 257 1.88 19.77 12.73
C PRO A 257 3.20 18.99 12.75
N ASP A 258 3.17 17.69 12.43
CA ASP A 258 4.33 16.80 12.26
C ASP A 258 5.06 16.99 10.91
N GLY A 259 4.57 17.89 10.04
CA GLY A 259 5.13 18.16 8.72
C GLY A 259 4.79 17.10 7.66
N LEU A 260 3.90 16.16 7.97
CA LEU A 260 3.38 15.14 7.04
C LEU A 260 2.03 15.57 6.46
N SER A 261 1.55 14.90 5.42
CA SER A 261 0.14 15.02 5.02
C SER A 261 -0.78 14.28 5.97
N PHE A 262 -2.08 14.61 5.86
CA PHE A 262 -3.13 13.68 6.26
C PHE A 262 -2.98 12.35 5.49
N PRO A 263 -3.37 11.22 6.11
CA PRO A 263 -3.28 9.92 5.45
C PRO A 263 -4.21 9.86 4.24
N ILE A 264 -3.75 9.17 3.19
CA ILE A 264 -4.57 8.74 2.06
C ILE A 264 -4.59 7.22 2.01
N VAL A 265 -5.61 6.64 1.40
CA VAL A 265 -5.75 5.19 1.29
C VAL A 265 -5.97 4.83 -0.18
N SER A 266 -5.10 3.98 -0.72
CA SER A 266 -5.28 3.41 -2.06
C SER A 266 -5.71 1.95 -2.02
N TYR A 267 -5.67 1.33 -0.83
CA TYR A 267 -5.91 -0.09 -0.56
C TYR A 267 -5.04 -1.06 -1.41
N PRO A 268 -4.36 -2.03 -0.77
CA PRO A 268 -4.42 -2.34 0.66
C PRO A 268 -3.53 -1.44 1.52
N TYR A 269 -2.79 -0.51 0.91
CA TYR A 269 -1.90 0.41 1.61
C TYR A 269 -2.53 1.77 1.88
N ALA A 270 -2.03 2.42 2.92
CA ALA A 270 -2.25 3.83 3.22
C ALA A 270 -0.92 4.57 3.19
N PHE A 271 -0.95 5.85 2.84
CA PHE A 271 0.24 6.68 2.68
C PHE A 271 0.14 8.00 3.42
N LYS A 272 1.28 8.44 3.95
CA LYS A 272 1.53 9.84 4.33
C LYS A 272 2.80 10.29 3.63
N TRP A 273 2.91 11.57 3.28
CA TRP A 273 4.14 12.11 2.69
C TRP A 273 4.59 13.39 3.36
N SER A 274 5.87 13.73 3.24
CA SER A 274 6.41 15.04 3.63
C SER A 274 7.33 15.59 2.53
N ALA A 275 8.14 16.60 2.84
CA ALA A 275 9.10 17.20 1.92
C ALA A 275 10.14 16.24 1.37
N SER A 276 10.50 15.22 2.14
CA SER A 276 11.67 14.38 1.82
C SER A 276 11.42 12.88 1.89
N LEU A 277 10.23 12.45 2.32
CA LEU A 277 9.93 11.04 2.49
C LEU A 277 8.47 10.69 2.18
N LEU A 278 8.25 9.39 1.97
CA LEU A 278 6.96 8.73 1.82
C LEU A 278 6.85 7.65 2.88
N GLN A 279 5.79 7.67 3.68
CA GLN A 279 5.46 6.62 4.63
C GLN A 279 4.35 5.74 4.06
N ALA A 280 4.50 4.44 4.17
CA ALA A 280 3.47 3.47 3.83
C ALA A 280 3.07 2.66 5.07
N SER A 281 1.78 2.41 5.18
CA SER A 281 1.14 1.59 6.21
C SER A 281 0.34 0.49 5.51
N TYR A 282 0.20 -0.66 6.14
CA TYR A 282 -0.77 -1.70 5.83
C TYR A 282 -1.81 -1.76 6.95
N PRO A 283 -2.82 -0.88 6.94
CA PRO A 283 -3.78 -0.78 8.04
C PRO A 283 -4.56 -2.06 8.38
N PRO A 284 -4.86 -2.99 7.46
CA PRO A 284 -5.68 -4.17 7.79
C PRO A 284 -5.14 -5.03 8.94
N VAL A 285 -3.83 -5.09 9.19
CA VAL A 285 -3.27 -5.83 10.34
C VAL A 285 -3.56 -5.17 11.69
N ARG A 286 -4.02 -3.91 11.69
CA ARG A 286 -4.36 -3.10 12.88
C ARG A 286 -5.82 -2.67 12.89
N ARG A 287 -6.66 -3.34 12.10
CA ARG A 287 -8.09 -3.03 12.03
C ARG A 287 -8.74 -3.22 13.41
N ARG A 288 -9.40 -2.18 13.88
CA ARG A 288 -10.28 -2.25 15.05
C ARG A 288 -11.70 -2.39 14.57
N VAL A 289 -12.38 -3.41 15.08
CA VAL A 289 -13.80 -3.67 14.84
C VAL A 289 -14.50 -3.53 16.17
N ASP A 290 -15.40 -2.55 16.26
CA ASP A 290 -16.33 -2.41 17.37
C ASP A 290 -17.78 -2.52 16.85
N ALA A 291 -18.76 -2.41 17.73
CA ALA A 291 -20.18 -2.57 17.36
C ALA A 291 -20.72 -1.45 16.46
N LEU A 292 -20.04 -0.30 16.39
CA LEU A 292 -20.49 0.92 15.73
C LEU A 292 -19.58 1.34 14.56
N SER A 293 -18.36 0.83 14.50
CA SER A 293 -17.33 1.31 13.59
C SER A 293 -16.29 0.24 13.27
N ILE A 294 -15.75 0.34 12.06
CA ILE A 294 -14.53 -0.33 11.65
C ILE A 294 -13.52 0.77 11.35
N SER A 295 -12.40 0.76 12.08
CA SER A 295 -11.34 1.75 11.90
C SER A 295 -10.02 1.09 11.59
N ASP A 296 -9.36 1.63 10.56
CA ASP A 296 -8.05 1.22 10.08
C ASP A 296 -7.03 2.29 10.53
N ILE A 297 -6.16 1.93 11.48
CA ILE A 297 -5.19 2.89 12.05
C ILE A 297 -3.98 3.01 11.12
N PHE A 298 -3.68 4.25 10.71
CA PHE A 298 -2.42 4.56 10.04
C PHE A 298 -1.27 4.48 11.05
N GLN A 299 -0.36 3.54 10.84
CA GLN A 299 0.92 3.45 11.54
C GLN A 299 1.94 3.09 10.48
N PRO A 300 2.99 3.92 10.26
CA PRO A 300 3.93 3.67 9.17
C PRO A 300 4.63 2.34 9.43
N ASP A 301 4.64 1.43 8.47
CA ASP A 301 5.39 0.17 8.57
C ASP A 301 6.76 0.31 7.91
N VAL A 302 6.78 1.05 6.79
CA VAL A 302 7.99 1.34 6.01
C VAL A 302 7.98 2.79 5.55
N THR A 303 9.16 3.41 5.57
CA THR A 303 9.40 4.76 5.07
C THR A 303 10.43 4.74 3.96
N PHE A 304 10.12 5.41 2.86
CA PHE A 304 10.97 5.54 1.68
C PHE A 304 11.52 6.95 1.57
N SER A 305 12.79 7.05 1.18
CA SER A 305 13.50 8.30 0.97
C SER A 305 14.72 8.08 0.06
N SER A 306 15.53 9.12 -0.08
CA SER A 306 16.85 9.11 -0.72
C SER A 306 17.94 9.54 0.26
N VAL A 307 19.21 9.21 -0.03
CA VAL A 307 20.35 9.78 0.70
C VAL A 307 20.52 11.26 0.34
N GLU A 308 20.26 11.59 -0.92
CA GLU A 308 20.34 12.95 -1.44
C GLU A 308 19.22 13.84 -0.86
N THR A 309 19.55 15.10 -0.64
CA THR A 309 18.60 16.11 -0.14
C THR A 309 17.51 16.35 -1.18
N VAL A 310 16.24 16.28 -0.75
CA VAL A 310 15.11 16.67 -1.60
C VAL A 310 14.93 18.18 -1.54
N HIS A 311 14.96 18.83 -2.71
CA HIS A 311 14.78 20.28 -2.84
C HIS A 311 13.35 20.68 -3.20
N ARG A 312 12.63 19.80 -3.91
CA ARG A 312 11.26 20.05 -4.35
C ARG A 312 10.49 18.74 -4.38
N ARG A 313 9.21 18.80 -4.02
CA ARG A 313 8.24 17.74 -4.28
C ARG A 313 7.08 18.27 -5.11
N ALA A 314 6.48 17.44 -5.94
CA ALA A 314 5.32 17.80 -6.72
C ALA A 314 4.48 16.58 -7.12
N ILE A 315 3.18 16.78 -7.25
CA ILE A 315 2.31 15.92 -8.06
C ILE A 315 2.69 16.15 -9.52
N GLN A 316 3.09 15.09 -10.18
CA GLN A 316 3.46 15.13 -11.59
C GLN A 316 2.25 14.84 -12.48
N ARG A 317 1.43 13.86 -12.11
CA ARG A 317 0.28 13.41 -12.88
C ARG A 317 -0.75 12.81 -11.93
N PHE A 318 -2.01 12.85 -12.33
CA PHE A 318 -3.10 12.15 -11.66
C PHE A 318 -4.15 11.72 -12.69
N ASP A 319 -4.93 10.72 -12.34
CA ASP A 319 -6.16 10.32 -13.02
C ASP A 319 -7.21 9.87 -11.99
N SER A 320 -8.27 9.20 -12.44
CA SER A 320 -9.37 8.77 -11.56
C SER A 320 -8.95 7.74 -10.51
N LEU A 321 -7.88 6.96 -10.77
CA LEU A 321 -7.47 5.83 -9.93
C LEU A 321 -6.04 5.98 -9.38
N SER A 322 -5.32 7.04 -9.75
CA SER A 322 -3.92 7.19 -9.39
C SER A 322 -3.45 8.63 -9.19
N VAL A 323 -2.32 8.75 -8.49
CA VAL A 323 -1.50 9.95 -8.42
C VAL A 323 -0.01 9.58 -8.45
N THR A 324 0.77 10.37 -9.20
CA THR A 324 2.23 10.23 -9.27
C THR A 324 2.88 11.39 -8.52
N LEU A 325 3.69 11.04 -7.52
CA LEU A 325 4.41 11.99 -6.68
C LEU A 325 5.89 11.94 -7.03
N ARG A 326 6.53 13.08 -7.25
CA ARG A 326 7.95 13.19 -7.59
C ARG A 326 8.70 14.04 -6.57
N TYR A 327 9.88 13.58 -6.19
CA TYR A 327 10.83 14.23 -5.28
C TYR A 327 12.12 14.52 -6.05
N MET A 328 12.44 15.80 -6.23
CA MET A 328 13.64 16.24 -6.93
C MET A 328 14.81 16.32 -5.96
N THR A 329 15.87 15.56 -6.22
CA THR A 329 17.10 15.52 -5.40
C THR A 329 18.26 16.30 -6.01
N GLY A 330 18.12 16.74 -7.26
CA GLY A 330 19.08 17.56 -8.00
C GLY A 330 18.45 18.05 -9.31
N GLU A 331 19.27 18.56 -10.23
CA GLU A 331 18.77 19.06 -11.52
C GLU A 331 18.19 17.95 -12.41
N SER A 332 18.88 16.81 -12.50
CA SER A 332 18.48 15.62 -13.26
C SER A 332 18.07 14.44 -12.39
N SER A 333 18.34 14.47 -11.07
CA SER A 333 18.08 13.36 -10.18
C SER A 333 16.75 13.52 -9.44
N PHE A 334 16.00 12.44 -9.38
CA PHE A 334 14.70 12.40 -8.71
C PHE A 334 14.33 10.98 -8.34
N TRP A 335 13.34 10.86 -7.46
CA TRP A 335 12.59 9.63 -7.31
C TRP A 335 11.10 9.94 -7.30
N GLU A 336 10.29 9.01 -7.79
CA GLU A 336 8.85 9.16 -7.89
C GLU A 336 8.13 7.89 -7.44
N THR A 337 6.94 8.05 -6.87
CA THR A 337 6.08 6.94 -6.44
C THR A 337 4.77 6.97 -7.21
N TYR A 338 4.26 5.79 -7.56
CA TYR A 338 2.96 5.62 -8.21
C TYR A 338 1.97 5.09 -7.18
N ILE A 339 1.04 5.94 -6.74
CA ILE A 339 -0.02 5.55 -5.82
C ILE A 339 -1.25 5.26 -6.67
N VAL A 340 -1.54 3.98 -6.88
CA VAL A 340 -2.67 3.49 -7.67
C VAL A 340 -3.63 2.74 -6.76
N GLN A 341 -4.94 2.92 -6.92
CA GLN A 341 -5.91 2.16 -6.16
C GLN A 341 -5.87 0.68 -6.50
N GLY A 342 -5.91 -0.19 -5.47
CA GLY A 342 -5.96 -1.65 -5.62
C GLY A 342 -4.62 -2.32 -5.96
N THR A 343 -3.52 -1.57 -6.09
CA THR A 343 -2.20 -2.16 -6.36
C THR A 343 -1.68 -2.95 -5.16
N PRO A 344 -1.22 -4.21 -5.33
CA PRO A 344 -0.58 -4.97 -4.25
C PRO A 344 0.87 -4.55 -4.02
N TYR A 345 1.41 -3.65 -4.85
CA TYR A 345 2.78 -3.15 -4.78
C TYR A 345 2.85 -1.67 -4.45
N ILE A 346 3.72 -1.30 -3.52
CA ILE A 346 4.23 0.07 -3.40
C ILE A 346 5.35 0.21 -4.42
N THR A 347 5.18 1.09 -5.41
CA THR A 347 6.14 1.22 -6.53
C THR A 347 6.84 2.56 -6.51
N ILE A 348 8.18 2.54 -6.55
CA ILE A 348 9.04 3.72 -6.52
C ILE A 348 10.09 3.62 -7.60
N LYS A 349 10.14 4.61 -8.48
CA LYS A 349 11.17 4.75 -9.51
C LYS A 349 12.21 5.75 -9.04
N TYR A 350 13.48 5.36 -9.09
CA TYR A 350 14.63 6.21 -8.81
C TYR A 350 15.35 6.54 -10.11
N HIS A 351 15.89 7.75 -10.20
CA HIS A 351 16.73 8.22 -11.30
C HIS A 351 17.94 8.95 -10.72
N GLU A 352 19.11 8.30 -10.76
CA GLU A 352 20.37 8.81 -10.22
C GLU A 352 20.31 9.21 -8.73
N SER A 353 19.50 8.51 -7.93
CA SER A 353 19.34 8.75 -6.50
C SER A 353 19.56 7.47 -5.71
N THR A 354 20.05 7.59 -4.47
CA THR A 354 20.42 6.45 -3.62
C THR A 354 19.25 6.08 -2.70
N PRO A 355 18.58 4.93 -2.90
CA PRO A 355 17.36 4.58 -2.18
C PRO A 355 17.62 4.32 -0.69
N VAL A 356 16.68 4.74 0.15
CA VAL A 356 16.68 4.51 1.59
C VAL A 356 15.32 3.97 2.01
N LEU A 357 15.33 2.78 2.61
CA LEU A 357 14.18 2.17 3.26
C LEU A 357 14.40 2.16 4.77
N ARG A 358 13.40 2.60 5.54
CA ARG A 358 13.42 2.58 7.00
C ARG A 358 12.20 1.86 7.54
N ALA A 359 12.40 0.94 8.48
CA ALA A 359 11.30 0.40 9.28
C ALA A 359 10.87 1.43 10.34
N LEU A 360 9.63 1.33 10.83
CA LEU A 360 9.21 2.11 11.99
C LEU A 360 9.95 1.68 13.27
N SER A 361 10.03 0.36 13.49
CA SER A 361 10.77 -0.26 14.57
C SER A 361 12.16 -0.66 14.09
N THR A 362 12.40 -1.96 13.94
CA THR A 362 13.64 -2.54 13.43
C THR A 362 13.34 -3.65 12.43
N PHE A 363 14.23 -3.85 11.48
CA PHE A 363 14.28 -5.05 10.67
C PHE A 363 14.87 -6.18 11.52
N LEU A 364 14.09 -7.25 11.72
CA LEU A 364 14.59 -8.49 12.30
C LEU A 364 15.63 -9.13 11.38
N ASN A 365 15.34 -9.14 10.08
CA ASN A 365 16.22 -9.74 9.09
C ASN A 365 16.03 -9.10 7.70
N VAL A 366 17.10 -9.09 6.92
CA VAL A 366 17.14 -8.72 5.50
C VAL A 366 17.84 -9.87 4.78
N MET A 367 17.10 -10.65 4.01
CA MET A 367 17.58 -11.93 3.49
C MET A 367 17.31 -12.09 1.99
N CYS A 368 18.01 -13.04 1.38
CA CYS A 368 17.76 -13.46 0.02
C CYS A 368 16.64 -14.51 0.00
N PRO A 369 15.57 -14.32 -0.81
CA PRO A 369 14.46 -15.26 -0.83
C PRO A 369 14.87 -16.68 -1.20
N PHE A 370 15.89 -16.85 -2.04
CA PHE A 370 16.35 -18.15 -2.50
C PHE A 370 17.76 -18.45 -2.01
N ASP A 371 18.02 -19.71 -1.67
CA ASP A 371 19.37 -20.24 -1.48
C ASP A 371 20.06 -20.55 -2.82
N GLU A 372 21.32 -20.98 -2.74
CA GLU A 372 22.10 -21.41 -3.90
C GLU A 372 21.49 -22.60 -4.65
N ASP A 373 20.58 -23.35 -4.02
CA ASP A 373 19.85 -24.48 -4.61
C ASP A 373 18.52 -24.06 -5.27
N GLY A 374 18.16 -22.78 -5.23
CA GLY A 374 16.92 -22.25 -5.81
C GLY A 374 15.68 -22.57 -4.98
N ASN A 375 15.85 -23.00 -3.72
CA ASN A 375 14.75 -23.19 -2.78
C ASN A 375 14.55 -21.93 -1.95
N TYR A 376 13.31 -21.70 -1.52
CA TYR A 376 13.02 -20.58 -0.65
C TYR A 376 13.62 -20.82 0.74
N ILE A 377 14.42 -19.88 1.24
CA ILE A 377 14.98 -19.99 2.60
C ILE A 377 13.87 -19.65 3.59
N ASP A 378 13.24 -20.66 4.18
CA ASP A 378 12.18 -20.49 5.19
C ASP A 378 12.71 -20.07 6.58
N GLY A 379 13.91 -19.49 6.67
CA GLY A 379 14.49 -18.98 7.91
C GLY A 379 14.92 -20.03 8.94
N ASP A 380 14.73 -21.33 8.69
CA ASP A 380 15.19 -22.42 9.56
C ASP A 380 16.66 -22.78 9.22
N SER A 381 17.57 -22.36 10.10
CA SER A 381 19.02 -22.44 9.93
C SER A 381 19.59 -23.86 10.05
N SER A 382 18.79 -24.87 10.40
CA SER A 382 19.30 -26.22 10.68
C SER A 382 19.63 -27.07 9.44
N LEU A 383 19.08 -26.74 8.26
CA LEU A 383 19.28 -27.53 7.04
C LEU A 383 20.46 -27.04 6.16
N ALA A 384 20.88 -25.78 6.33
CA ALA A 384 21.89 -25.14 5.50
C ALA A 384 23.28 -25.78 5.62
N ASP A 385 23.60 -26.42 6.75
CA ASP A 385 24.91 -27.06 6.95
C ASP A 385 25.03 -28.44 6.28
N LEU A 386 23.92 -29.09 5.92
CA LEU A 386 23.96 -30.38 5.21
C LEU A 386 24.15 -30.21 3.69
N LEU A 387 23.73 -29.08 3.12
CA LEU A 387 23.78 -28.85 1.67
C LEU A 387 25.13 -28.28 1.17
N LYS A 388 25.97 -27.70 2.06
CA LYS A 388 27.31 -27.18 1.73
C LYS A 388 28.29 -28.17 1.09
N ARG A 389 28.05 -29.49 1.14
CA ARG A 389 29.01 -30.52 0.67
C ARG A 389 28.87 -30.93 -0.80
N ARG A 390 27.81 -30.53 -1.50
CA ARG A 390 27.61 -30.91 -2.90
C ARG A 390 26.93 -29.78 -3.67
N ARG A 391 27.68 -28.94 -4.38
CA ARG A 391 27.44 -28.68 -5.82
C ARG A 391 28.32 -27.59 -6.44
N ARG A 392 28.44 -27.74 -7.75
CA ARG A 392 29.25 -26.98 -8.70
C ARG A 392 28.48 -25.74 -9.16
N LYS A 393 29.21 -24.61 -9.22
CA LYS A 393 28.88 -23.31 -9.81
C LYS A 393 27.92 -23.35 -11.01
N LEU A 394 26.61 -23.27 -10.79
CA LEU A 394 25.70 -22.68 -11.78
C LEU A 394 25.48 -21.23 -11.35
N ARG A 395 26.07 -20.28 -12.10
CA ARG A 395 25.81 -18.84 -11.92
C ARG A 395 24.47 -18.49 -12.56
N THR A 396 23.37 -19.06 -12.05
CA THR A 396 22.07 -18.42 -12.22
C THR A 396 22.15 -17.10 -11.47
N TRP A 397 21.88 -15.98 -12.15
CA TRP A 397 21.96 -14.65 -11.57
C TRP A 397 20.97 -14.63 -10.39
N GLY A 398 21.55 -14.76 -9.20
CA GLY A 398 20.82 -15.03 -7.97
C GLY A 398 19.91 -13.88 -7.63
N VAL A 399 18.73 -14.24 -7.16
CA VAL A 399 17.70 -13.35 -6.63
C VAL A 399 18.31 -12.31 -5.69
N CYS A 400 19.17 -12.73 -4.75
CA CYS A 400 20.29 -11.91 -4.30
C CYS A 400 21.42 -12.78 -3.75
N THR A 401 22.56 -12.16 -3.46
CA THR A 401 23.74 -12.78 -2.86
C THR A 401 24.30 -11.85 -1.78
N PRO A 402 24.48 -12.33 -0.53
CA PRO A 402 25.17 -11.55 0.49
C PRO A 402 26.65 -11.41 0.14
N SER A 403 27.22 -10.23 0.41
CA SER A 403 28.67 -10.06 0.47
C SER A 403 29.27 -10.99 1.51
N GLN A 404 30.52 -11.41 1.29
CA GLN A 404 31.26 -12.08 2.33
C GLN A 404 31.29 -11.18 3.57
N PRO A 405 30.91 -11.69 4.75
CA PRO A 405 30.94 -10.90 5.95
C PRO A 405 32.39 -10.55 6.26
N ASP A 406 32.74 -9.26 6.14
CA ASP A 406 33.97 -8.75 6.72
C ASP A 406 33.86 -8.95 8.23
N SER A 407 34.79 -9.70 8.83
CA SER A 407 34.73 -10.12 10.25
C SER A 407 34.67 -8.95 11.25
N SER A 408 34.96 -7.72 10.79
CA SER A 408 34.88 -6.49 11.57
C SER A 408 33.72 -5.57 11.18
N SER A 409 33.00 -5.85 10.08
CA SER A 409 31.94 -4.98 9.58
C SER A 409 30.61 -5.33 10.21
N THR A 410 29.99 -4.34 10.83
CA THR A 410 28.60 -4.40 11.34
C THR A 410 27.57 -4.19 10.22
N LYS A 411 28.05 -4.03 8.99
CA LYS A 411 27.23 -3.79 7.81
C LYS A 411 27.32 -5.00 6.89
N THR A 412 26.16 -5.51 6.51
CA THR A 412 26.02 -6.56 5.50
C THR A 412 25.51 -5.92 4.21
N THR A 413 26.20 -6.16 3.09
CA THR A 413 25.72 -5.70 1.79
C THR A 413 25.14 -6.88 1.02
N LEU A 414 23.93 -6.74 0.49
CA LEU A 414 23.23 -7.75 -0.31
C LEU A 414 23.17 -7.24 -1.76
N TYR A 415 23.50 -8.09 -2.73
CA TYR A 415 23.50 -7.74 -4.16
C TYR A 415 22.44 -8.56 -4.88
N GLY A 416 21.51 -7.94 -5.60
CA GLY A 416 20.51 -8.69 -6.36
C GLY A 416 19.32 -7.88 -6.83
N VAL A 417 18.25 -8.59 -7.15
CA VAL A 417 16.99 -8.02 -7.68
C VAL A 417 15.77 -8.39 -6.82
N GLN A 418 15.87 -9.31 -5.87
CA GLN A 418 14.80 -9.56 -4.91
C GLN A 418 15.34 -9.81 -3.50
N PHE A 419 14.63 -9.26 -2.51
CA PHE A 419 15.04 -9.26 -1.10
C PHE A 419 13.81 -9.47 -0.22
N LEU A 420 13.99 -10.12 0.93
CA LEU A 420 12.97 -10.20 1.97
C LEU A 420 13.36 -9.32 3.14
N LEU A 421 12.41 -8.50 3.59
CA LEU A 421 12.56 -7.62 4.75
C LEU A 421 11.55 -8.06 5.80
N GLN A 422 12.03 -8.51 6.96
CA GLN A 422 11.16 -8.87 8.08
C GLN A 422 11.26 -7.80 9.16
N THR A 423 10.13 -7.26 9.62
CA THR A 423 10.08 -6.27 10.70
C THR A 423 9.77 -6.91 12.05
N GLU A 424 9.99 -6.18 13.14
CA GLU A 424 9.73 -6.63 14.51
C GLU A 424 8.26 -6.96 14.78
N GLU A 425 7.35 -6.33 14.04
CA GLU A 425 5.90 -6.62 14.04
C GLU A 425 5.54 -7.92 13.30
N LYS A 426 6.56 -8.72 12.93
CA LYS A 426 6.42 -9.96 12.15
C LYS A 426 5.82 -9.76 10.76
N LEU A 427 5.86 -8.54 10.23
CA LEU A 427 5.48 -8.26 8.84
C LEU A 427 6.65 -8.65 7.93
N THR A 428 6.35 -9.47 6.93
CA THR A 428 7.35 -9.88 5.93
C THR A 428 7.04 -9.19 4.62
N TRP A 429 8.00 -8.42 4.11
CA TRP A 429 7.90 -7.70 2.86
C TRP A 429 8.83 -8.33 1.83
N ILE A 430 8.36 -8.44 0.60
CA ILE A 430 9.21 -8.78 -0.55
C ILE A 430 9.48 -7.51 -1.36
N LEU A 431 10.77 -7.25 -1.59
CA LEU A 431 11.28 -6.13 -2.37
C LEU A 431 11.79 -6.67 -3.71
N PHE A 432 11.33 -6.09 -4.81
CA PHE A 432 11.78 -6.35 -6.17
C PHE A 432 12.46 -5.10 -6.74
N ALA A 433 13.65 -5.25 -7.32
CA ALA A 433 14.34 -4.22 -8.07
C ALA A 433 14.33 -4.59 -9.57
N SER A 434 14.07 -3.61 -10.45
CA SER A 434 14.11 -3.82 -11.89
C SER A 434 15.51 -4.07 -12.43
N GLU A 435 16.53 -3.53 -11.75
CA GLU A 435 17.94 -3.65 -12.07
C GLU A 435 18.69 -4.16 -10.82
N PRO A 436 19.80 -4.91 -10.97
CA PRO A 436 20.60 -5.34 -9.84
C PRO A 436 21.03 -4.15 -8.96
N ILE A 437 20.79 -4.26 -7.66
CA ILE A 437 21.11 -3.24 -6.67
C ILE A 437 21.92 -3.83 -5.51
N ALA A 438 22.84 -3.03 -4.98
CA ALA A 438 23.56 -3.31 -3.75
C ALA A 438 22.85 -2.61 -2.58
N LEU A 439 22.33 -3.37 -1.62
CA LEU A 439 21.65 -2.88 -0.43
C LEU A 439 22.50 -3.15 0.81
N THR A 440 22.90 -2.09 1.51
CA THR A 440 23.62 -2.18 2.77
C THR A 440 22.64 -2.12 3.95
N PHE A 441 22.67 -3.16 4.79
CA PHE A 441 21.94 -3.29 6.04
C PHE A 441 22.89 -3.15 7.24
N ASP A 442 22.56 -2.26 8.17
CA ASP A 442 23.28 -2.07 9.43
C ASP A 442 22.70 -3.01 10.49
N SER A 443 23.44 -4.07 10.85
CA SER A 443 22.95 -5.12 11.75
C SER A 443 22.88 -4.69 13.22
N ILE A 444 23.52 -3.57 13.58
CA ILE A 444 23.44 -2.98 14.92
C ILE A 444 22.19 -2.12 15.01
N ARG A 445 22.04 -1.17 14.09
CA ARG A 445 20.92 -0.21 14.17
C ARG A 445 19.61 -0.82 13.72
N ARG A 446 19.65 -1.76 12.77
CA ARG A 446 18.51 -2.51 12.20
C ARG A 446 17.36 -1.67 11.65
N THR A 447 17.39 -0.35 11.71
CA THR A 447 16.29 0.54 11.32
C THR A 447 16.31 0.90 9.83
N LYS A 448 17.43 0.65 9.13
CA LYS A 448 17.68 1.23 7.80
C LYS A 448 18.35 0.24 6.85
N VAL A 449 17.82 0.17 5.64
CA VAL A 449 18.46 -0.42 4.46
C VAL A 449 18.74 0.71 3.47
N THR A 450 19.98 0.82 3.00
CA THR A 450 20.43 1.91 2.11
C THR A 450 21.07 1.33 0.86
N GLY A 451 20.77 1.88 -0.31
CA GLY A 451 21.53 1.57 -1.52
C GLY A 451 23.01 1.95 -1.34
N SER A 452 23.93 1.08 -1.75
CA SER A 452 25.37 1.38 -1.63
C SER A 452 25.82 2.46 -2.63
N THR A 453 25.08 2.64 -3.72
CA THR A 453 25.33 3.63 -4.78
C THR A 453 24.01 4.24 -5.25
N LYS A 454 24.12 5.31 -6.06
CA LYS A 454 23.00 5.83 -6.84
C LYS A 454 22.38 4.72 -7.70
N PHE A 455 21.06 4.75 -7.81
CA PHE A 455 20.27 3.75 -8.50
C PHE A 455 19.36 4.43 -9.54
N SER A 456 19.27 3.82 -10.72
CA SER A 456 18.37 4.24 -11.79
C SER A 456 17.54 3.03 -12.20
N GLY A 457 16.33 2.93 -11.67
CA GLY A 457 15.49 1.75 -11.80
C GLY A 457 14.24 1.84 -10.95
N VAL A 458 13.48 0.75 -10.87
CA VAL A 458 12.22 0.66 -10.14
C VAL A 458 12.34 -0.32 -8.99
N LEU A 459 12.01 0.13 -7.80
CA LEU A 459 11.77 -0.72 -6.65
C LEU A 459 10.26 -0.91 -6.50
N ARG A 460 9.78 -2.15 -6.33
CA ARG A 460 8.47 -2.36 -5.70
C ARG A 460 8.55 -3.27 -4.49
N LEU A 461 7.75 -2.90 -3.51
CA LEU A 461 7.62 -3.58 -2.24
C LEU A 461 6.19 -4.10 -2.11
N ALA A 462 6.03 -5.37 -1.74
CA ALA A 462 4.73 -5.95 -1.41
C ALA A 462 4.79 -6.59 -0.02
N LEU A 463 3.74 -6.40 0.78
CA LEU A 463 3.57 -7.17 2.00
C LEU A 463 3.17 -8.60 1.62
N ILE A 464 3.86 -9.59 2.17
CA ILE A 464 3.43 -10.98 2.15
C ILE A 464 2.37 -11.11 3.25
N PRO A 465 1.10 -11.38 2.91
CA PRO A 465 0.05 -11.46 3.91
C PRO A 465 0.42 -12.48 5.00
N PRO A 466 0.31 -12.13 6.30
CA PRO A 466 0.54 -13.10 7.36
C PRO A 466 -0.47 -14.23 7.20
N THR A 467 -0.02 -15.47 7.31
CA THR A 467 -0.93 -16.60 7.29
C THR A 467 -1.78 -16.56 8.55
N PRO A 468 -3.13 -16.63 8.45
CA PRO A 468 -3.99 -16.60 9.61
C PRO A 468 -3.56 -17.71 10.56
N GLU A 469 -3.24 -17.34 11.81
CA GLU A 469 -2.86 -18.30 12.84
C GLU A 469 -4.00 -19.32 12.98
N ARG A 470 -3.76 -20.58 12.58
CA ARG A 470 -4.73 -21.66 12.75
C ARG A 470 -4.90 -21.82 14.26
N SER A 471 -6.01 -21.30 14.80
CA SER A 471 -6.22 -20.96 16.21
C SER A 471 -6.36 -22.17 17.16
N GLY A 472 -5.66 -23.27 16.90
CA GLY A 472 -5.86 -24.55 17.59
C GLY A 472 -4.60 -25.24 18.11
N ASP A 473 -3.39 -24.76 17.80
CA ASP A 473 -2.16 -25.40 18.27
C ASP A 473 -1.48 -24.57 19.36
N ASN A 474 -1.46 -25.11 20.58
CA ASN A 474 -0.78 -24.52 21.75
C ASN A 474 0.75 -24.54 21.63
N SER A 475 1.32 -24.83 20.46
CA SER A 475 2.73 -24.65 20.21
C SER A 475 3.03 -23.15 20.19
N SER A 476 3.92 -22.71 21.07
CA SER A 476 4.27 -21.30 21.35
C SER A 476 4.84 -20.50 20.17
N SER A 477 4.79 -21.02 18.96
CA SER A 477 5.13 -20.36 17.71
C SER A 477 4.22 -20.91 16.60
N PRO A 478 3.36 -20.10 15.96
CA PRO A 478 2.58 -20.57 14.82
C PRO A 478 3.55 -21.09 13.74
N PRO A 479 3.27 -22.25 13.11
CA PRO A 479 4.07 -22.72 12.00
C PRO A 479 3.94 -21.69 10.87
N LEU A 480 5.03 -20.96 10.61
CA LEU A 480 5.14 -20.11 9.43
C LEU A 480 4.92 -21.03 8.23
N VAL A 481 3.85 -20.78 7.45
CA VAL A 481 3.70 -21.45 6.16
C VAL A 481 4.96 -21.16 5.37
N LYS A 482 5.60 -22.24 4.90
CA LYS A 482 6.79 -22.15 4.09
C LYS A 482 6.50 -21.17 2.96
N LEU A 483 7.35 -20.16 2.81
CA LEU A 483 7.14 -19.12 1.81
C LEU A 483 7.13 -19.72 0.40
N SER A 484 7.84 -20.85 0.21
CA SER A 484 7.78 -21.69 -0.99
C SER A 484 6.39 -22.25 -1.32
N GLU A 485 5.52 -22.46 -0.33
CA GLU A 485 4.16 -22.99 -0.45
C GLU A 485 3.10 -21.88 -0.60
N SER A 486 3.45 -20.62 -0.33
CA SER A 486 2.51 -19.50 -0.42
C SER A 486 2.14 -19.18 -1.88
N THR A 487 0.91 -19.50 -2.28
CA THR A 487 0.36 -19.16 -3.61
C THR A 487 0.32 -17.65 -3.84
N GLY A 488 0.04 -16.87 -2.79
CA GLY A 488 0.07 -15.41 -2.84
C GLY A 488 1.46 -14.88 -3.16
N LEU A 489 2.50 -15.41 -2.52
CA LEU A 489 3.88 -15.03 -2.82
C LEU A 489 4.28 -15.41 -4.25
N ARG A 490 3.92 -16.61 -4.72
CA ARG A 490 4.18 -17.01 -6.12
C ARG A 490 3.54 -16.04 -7.11
N ARG A 491 2.30 -15.61 -6.86
CA ARG A 491 1.62 -14.59 -7.68
C ARG A 491 2.32 -13.23 -7.62
N LEU A 492 2.76 -12.81 -6.43
CA LEU A 492 3.54 -11.57 -6.27
C LEU A 492 4.85 -11.61 -7.06
N VAL A 493 5.57 -12.74 -7.06
CA VAL A 493 6.80 -12.93 -7.83
C VAL A 493 6.49 -12.97 -9.33
N TYR A 494 5.45 -13.68 -9.76
CA TYR A 494 5.07 -13.77 -11.18
C TYR A 494 4.73 -12.41 -11.78
N HIS A 495 3.94 -11.58 -11.08
CA HIS A 495 3.58 -10.24 -11.53
C HIS A 495 4.60 -9.16 -11.18
N SER A 496 5.72 -9.55 -10.55
CA SER A 496 6.84 -8.64 -10.29
C SER A 496 7.54 -8.19 -11.58
N GLY A 497 7.10 -8.50 -12.80
CA GLY A 497 7.60 -7.84 -14.02
C GLY A 497 6.93 -6.51 -14.32
N THR A 498 5.72 -6.30 -13.77
CA THR A 498 4.78 -5.27 -14.23
C THR A 498 4.24 -4.47 -13.05
N TYR A 499 3.90 -3.20 -13.26
CA TYR A 499 3.29 -2.35 -12.24
C TYR A 499 2.38 -1.29 -12.89
N PRO A 500 1.25 -0.94 -12.24
CA PRO A 500 0.38 0.12 -12.75
C PRO A 500 0.98 1.50 -12.47
N VAL A 501 0.76 2.44 -13.40
CA VAL A 501 1.13 3.86 -13.27
C VAL A 501 -0.07 4.79 -13.37
N GLY A 502 -1.26 4.24 -13.60
CA GLY A 502 -2.51 4.96 -13.84
C GLY A 502 -3.67 4.03 -14.16
N GLY A 503 -4.83 4.61 -14.46
CA GLY A 503 -6.04 3.87 -14.80
C GLY A 503 -7.07 4.72 -15.55
N ILE A 504 -7.86 4.06 -16.40
CA ILE A 504 -8.98 4.66 -17.14
C ILE A 504 -10.24 3.89 -16.77
N VAL A 505 -11.32 4.62 -16.52
CA VAL A 505 -12.65 4.07 -16.24
C VAL A 505 -13.56 4.42 -17.41
N SER A 506 -14.21 3.42 -18.00
CA SER A 506 -15.21 3.55 -19.05
C SER A 506 -16.42 2.68 -18.72
N TRP A 507 -17.64 3.16 -18.97
CA TRP A 507 -18.90 2.46 -18.72
C TRP A 507 -19.84 2.58 -19.91
#